data_AF-A0A382UDG7-F1
#
_entry.id   AF-A0A382UDG7-F1
#
_cell.length_a   1.000
_cell.length_b   1.000
_cell.length_c   1.000
_cell.angle_alpha   90.00
_cell.angle_beta   90.00
_cell.angle_gamma   90.00
#
_symmetry.space_group_name_H-M   'P 1'
#
loop_
_entity.id
_entity.type
_entity.pdbx_description
1 polymer ?
#
loop_
_entity_poly.entity_id
_entity_poly.type
_entity_poly.pdbx_seq_one_letter_code
_entity_poly.pdbx_strand_id
1 'polypeptide(L)'
;FAGSTAHTVDIGGAPSPVARDSFEEGLCIPICKIKEAGAENPVVIDFLTENLREPEETLGDIRAQYAAYYDCEKKIIQVLREENLENFEFVIEEIIKRSATSMRAVIAKLPDGVYSDEFWVDGYDEPLTIRCTVTVKGENIDVDFSGTSDQIKYPINCVMNYTYAYSCFALKCLLDPNAPNNSGSFEPVTVRAPEGCLLNATRPAPVWGRHLSGHYAPPAIFGALSKVLPGRVIAESGSPLWNVYFKGLQPDGTTPFVKMFFMNGGHGARPNGDGPGCLSFPSNVANQPIELFE
;
A
#
# COMPACT_ATOMS: atom_id res chain seq x y z
N PHE A 1 -2.42 14.91 -14.52
CA PHE A 1 -3.52 14.90 -13.52
C PHE A 1 -2.89 14.90 -12.13
N ALA A 2 -3.62 15.34 -11.11
CA ALA A 2 -3.25 15.16 -9.71
C ALA A 2 -4.09 14.03 -9.12
N GLY A 3 -3.51 13.23 -8.22
CA GLY A 3 -4.20 12.17 -7.51
C GLY A 3 -3.71 12.11 -6.08
N SER A 4 -4.61 11.75 -5.18
CA SER A 4 -4.28 11.46 -3.78
C SER A 4 -5.10 10.26 -3.34
N THR A 5 -4.60 9.61 -2.29
CA THR A 5 -5.25 8.49 -1.64
C THR A 5 -5.17 8.73 -0.15
N ALA A 6 -6.31 8.66 0.54
CA ALA A 6 -6.40 8.70 1.99
C ALA A 6 -7.20 7.50 2.47
N HIS A 7 -6.84 7.00 3.66
CA HIS A 7 -7.64 6.00 4.35
C HIS A 7 -8.83 6.69 5.01
N THR A 8 -10.06 6.22 4.77
CA THR A 8 -11.26 6.63 5.49
C THR A 8 -11.65 5.56 6.50
N VAL A 9 -12.09 5.94 7.70
CA VAL A 9 -12.37 4.96 8.78
C VAL A 9 -13.57 4.08 8.44
N ASP A 10 -14.54 4.61 7.69
CA ASP A 10 -15.76 3.92 7.32
C ASP A 10 -15.95 3.90 5.80
N ILE A 11 -16.41 2.76 5.30
CA ILE A 11 -16.82 2.55 3.91
C ILE A 11 -18.09 1.69 3.84
N GLY A 12 -18.83 1.62 4.94
CA GLY A 12 -20.03 0.80 5.06
C GLY A 12 -19.70 -0.66 5.35
N GLY A 13 -20.57 -1.56 4.90
CA GLY A 13 -20.40 -3.01 5.11
C GLY A 13 -20.46 -3.42 6.58
N ALA A 14 -19.99 -4.62 6.88
CA ALA A 14 -19.82 -5.17 8.22
C ALA A 14 -18.33 -5.54 8.45
N PRO A 15 -17.41 -4.55 8.40
CA PRO A 15 -15.98 -4.80 8.56
C PRO A 15 -15.73 -5.59 9.84
N SER A 16 -15.17 -6.78 9.65
CA SER A 16 -15.07 -7.81 10.68
C SER A 16 -13.92 -8.72 10.33
N PRO A 17 -13.10 -9.17 11.30
CA PRO A 17 -12.04 -10.15 11.05
C PRO A 17 -12.58 -11.50 10.56
N VAL A 18 -13.90 -11.71 10.59
CA VAL A 18 -14.55 -12.93 10.08
C VAL A 18 -15.36 -12.71 8.80
N ALA A 19 -15.20 -11.55 8.14
CA ALA A 19 -15.83 -11.28 6.85
C ALA A 19 -15.46 -12.37 5.83
N ARG A 20 -16.45 -12.91 5.13
CA ARG A 20 -16.29 -14.08 4.24
C ARG A 20 -16.14 -13.73 2.78
N ASP A 21 -16.59 -12.55 2.38
CA ASP A 21 -16.47 -12.05 1.02
C ASP A 21 -16.33 -10.53 0.98
N SER A 22 -15.94 -10.00 -0.17
CA SER A 22 -15.75 -8.56 -0.38
C SER A 22 -17.04 -7.73 -0.26
N PHE A 23 -18.22 -8.35 -0.31
CA PHE A 23 -19.50 -7.63 -0.20
C PHE A 23 -19.82 -7.31 1.26
N GLU A 24 -19.35 -8.13 2.19
CA GLU A 24 -19.38 -7.85 3.62
C GLU A 24 -18.42 -6.71 4.03
N GLU A 25 -17.46 -6.34 3.18
CA GLU A 25 -16.39 -5.38 3.50
C GLU A 25 -16.73 -3.92 3.18
N GLY A 26 -17.91 -3.68 2.60
CA GLY A 26 -18.42 -2.34 2.32
C GLY A 26 -18.50 -1.98 0.85
N LEU A 27 -18.56 -0.69 0.56
CA LEU A 27 -18.86 -0.19 -0.78
C LEU A 27 -17.68 -0.40 -1.73
N CYS A 28 -17.91 -1.19 -2.78
CA CYS A 28 -17.04 -1.25 -3.95
C CYS A 28 -17.46 -0.17 -4.96
N ILE A 29 -16.89 1.02 -4.84
CA ILE A 29 -17.27 2.19 -5.63
C ILE A 29 -16.63 2.09 -7.05
N PRO A 30 -17.41 2.07 -8.14
CA PRO A 30 -16.87 2.12 -9.49
C PRO A 30 -16.26 3.50 -9.78
N ILE A 31 -15.43 3.61 -10.82
CA ILE A 31 -14.90 4.90 -11.27
C ILE A 31 -16.08 5.81 -11.65
N CYS A 32 -16.29 6.88 -10.89
CA CYS A 32 -17.35 7.85 -11.12
C CYS A 32 -16.90 9.27 -10.76
N LYS A 33 -17.61 10.27 -11.29
CA LYS A 33 -17.42 11.68 -10.94
C LYS A 33 -18.25 12.02 -9.70
N ILE A 34 -17.58 12.21 -8.57
CA ILE A 34 -18.19 12.77 -7.35
C ILE A 34 -18.40 14.29 -7.45
N LYS A 35 -17.64 14.96 -8.32
CA LYS A 35 -17.71 16.40 -8.57
C LYS A 35 -17.49 16.69 -10.06
N GLU A 36 -18.31 17.56 -10.63
CA GLU A 36 -18.25 17.97 -12.03
C GLU A 36 -18.43 19.48 -12.14
N ALA A 37 -17.57 20.15 -12.91
CA ALA A 37 -17.58 21.61 -13.09
C ALA A 37 -17.65 22.42 -11.77
N GLY A 38 -17.06 21.89 -10.69
CA GLY A 38 -17.07 22.54 -9.39
C GLY A 38 -18.26 22.20 -8.48
N ALA A 39 -19.26 21.46 -8.96
CA ALA A 39 -20.44 21.05 -8.19
C ALA A 39 -20.39 19.55 -7.82
N GLU A 40 -20.70 19.22 -6.57
CA GLU A 40 -20.81 17.82 -6.13
C GLU A 40 -22.01 17.15 -6.80
N ASN A 41 -21.88 15.86 -7.11
CA ASN A 41 -22.97 15.06 -7.66
C ASN A 41 -23.88 14.61 -6.50
N PRO A 42 -25.11 15.14 -6.37
CA PRO A 42 -25.98 14.86 -5.23
C PRO A 42 -26.29 13.38 -5.09
N VAL A 43 -26.45 12.64 -6.21
CA VAL A 43 -26.73 11.20 -6.17
C VAL A 43 -25.58 10.42 -5.56
N VAL A 44 -24.33 10.80 -5.86
CA VAL A 44 -23.14 10.13 -5.30
C VAL A 44 -23.01 10.48 -3.81
N ILE A 45 -23.22 11.74 -3.45
CA ILE A 45 -23.17 12.18 -2.05
C ILE A 45 -24.25 11.49 -1.22
N ASP A 46 -25.50 11.49 -1.67
CA ASP A 46 -26.61 10.83 -0.97
C ASP A 46 -26.38 9.32 -0.83
N PHE A 47 -25.83 8.67 -1.88
CA PHE A 47 -25.49 7.26 -1.83
C PHE A 47 -24.42 6.94 -0.77
N LEU A 48 -23.38 7.78 -0.67
CA LEU A 48 -22.37 7.64 0.38
C LEU A 48 -23.00 7.90 1.75
N THR A 49 -23.74 8.99 1.91
CA THR A 49 -24.35 9.38 3.19
C THR A 49 -25.25 8.29 3.76
N GLU A 50 -26.06 7.64 2.93
CA GLU A 50 -27.02 6.62 3.36
C GLU A 50 -26.36 5.28 3.72
N ASN A 51 -25.15 5.02 3.24
CA ASN A 51 -24.48 3.72 3.40
C ASN A 51 -23.30 3.74 4.39
N LEU A 52 -23.05 4.89 5.03
CA LEU A 52 -21.97 5.10 5.98
C LEU A 52 -22.53 5.43 7.38
N ARG A 53 -21.81 4.99 8.40
CA ARG A 53 -22.02 5.27 9.83
C ARG A 53 -21.50 6.65 10.22
N GLU A 54 -20.35 7.04 9.67
CA GLU A 54 -19.74 8.36 9.89
C GLU A 54 -19.59 9.11 8.54
N PRO A 55 -20.72 9.46 7.88
CA PRO A 55 -20.69 10.05 6.54
C PRO A 55 -20.03 11.44 6.52
N GLU A 56 -20.26 12.27 7.54
CA GLU A 56 -19.65 13.60 7.61
C GLU A 56 -18.12 13.55 7.70
N GLU A 57 -17.56 12.62 8.48
CA GLU A 57 -16.11 12.41 8.60
C GLU A 57 -15.54 11.91 7.27
N THR A 58 -16.18 10.90 6.67
CA THR A 58 -15.75 10.32 5.40
C THR A 58 -15.82 11.33 4.25
N LEU A 59 -16.90 12.12 4.15
CA LEU A 59 -17.02 13.19 3.16
C LEU A 59 -16.03 14.32 3.45
N GLY A 60 -15.73 14.60 4.72
CA GLY A 60 -14.67 15.50 5.15
C GLY A 60 -13.30 15.08 4.58
N ASP A 61 -12.91 13.82 4.75
CA ASP A 61 -11.66 13.27 4.20
C ASP A 61 -11.60 13.36 2.67
N ILE A 62 -12.71 13.07 1.98
CA ILE A 62 -12.79 13.19 0.52
C ILE A 62 -12.65 14.66 0.11
N ARG A 63 -13.33 15.58 0.78
CA ARG A 63 -13.26 17.02 0.48
C ARG A 63 -11.89 17.62 0.80
N ALA A 64 -11.20 17.13 1.83
CA ALA A 64 -9.83 17.51 2.14
C ALA A 64 -8.87 17.18 0.99
N GLN A 65 -9.09 16.07 0.29
CA GLN A 65 -8.31 15.71 -0.91
C GLN A 65 -8.54 16.70 -2.06
N TYR A 66 -9.73 17.30 -2.20
CA TYR A 66 -9.96 18.35 -3.20
C TYR A 66 -9.07 19.57 -2.96
N ALA A 67 -8.86 19.95 -1.70
CA ALA A 67 -7.97 21.07 -1.36
C ALA A 67 -6.54 20.81 -1.85
N ALA A 68 -6.04 19.58 -1.68
CA ALA A 68 -4.74 19.17 -2.21
C ALA A 68 -4.66 19.32 -3.74
N TYR A 69 -5.75 19.01 -4.46
CA TYR A 69 -5.79 19.17 -5.92
C TYR A 69 -5.78 20.63 -6.36
N TYR A 70 -6.53 21.50 -5.68
CA TYR A 70 -6.54 22.94 -5.97
C TYR A 70 -5.14 23.56 -5.76
N ASP A 71 -4.44 23.17 -4.71
CA ASP A 71 -3.09 23.66 -4.46
C ASP A 71 -2.08 23.08 -5.46
N CYS A 72 -2.24 21.80 -5.84
CA CYS A 72 -1.42 21.17 -6.87
C CYS A 72 -1.58 21.87 -8.22
N GLU A 73 -2.81 22.15 -8.64
CA GLU A 73 -3.14 22.88 -9.87
C GLU A 73 -2.45 24.25 -9.89
N LYS A 74 -2.61 25.05 -8.83
CA LYS A 74 -2.00 26.38 -8.73
C LYS A 74 -0.49 26.32 -8.86
N LYS A 75 0.16 25.38 -8.16
CA LYS A 75 1.62 25.22 -8.19
C LYS A 75 2.13 24.76 -9.56
N ILE A 76 1.44 23.83 -10.20
CA ILE A 76 1.77 23.38 -11.56
C ILE A 76 1.69 24.56 -12.54
N ILE A 77 0.59 25.32 -12.51
CA ILE A 77 0.42 26.50 -13.38
C ILE A 77 1.47 27.57 -13.09
N GLN A 78 1.80 27.80 -11.81
CA GLN A 78 2.83 28.75 -11.42
C GLN A 78 4.19 28.39 -12.03
N VAL A 79 4.63 27.13 -11.88
CA VAL A 79 5.92 26.69 -12.44
C VAL A 79 5.93 26.78 -13.97
N LEU A 80 4.84 26.43 -14.66
CA LEU A 80 4.75 26.62 -16.12
C LEU A 80 4.97 28.08 -16.53
N ARG A 81 4.39 29.03 -15.78
CA ARG A 81 4.55 30.46 -16.06
C ARG A 81 5.95 30.97 -15.76
N GLU A 82 6.51 30.60 -14.61
CA GLU A 82 7.85 31.03 -14.19
C GLU A 82 8.93 30.52 -15.14
N GLU A 83 8.80 29.28 -15.61
CA GLU A 83 9.75 28.64 -16.52
C GLU A 83 9.44 28.88 -18.02
N ASN A 84 8.37 29.63 -18.34
CA ASN A 84 7.89 29.88 -19.70
C ASN A 84 7.67 28.59 -20.52
N LEU A 85 7.06 27.57 -19.89
CA LEU A 85 6.75 26.28 -20.51
C LEU A 85 5.28 26.19 -20.86
N GLU A 86 4.96 25.64 -22.04
CA GLU A 86 3.57 25.34 -22.42
C GLU A 86 3.02 24.11 -21.68
N ASN A 87 3.88 23.12 -21.41
CA ASN A 87 3.55 21.90 -20.68
C ASN A 87 4.81 21.30 -20.01
N PHE A 88 4.61 20.21 -19.26
CA PHE A 88 5.69 19.46 -18.58
C PHE A 88 6.06 18.14 -19.26
N GLU A 89 5.51 17.81 -20.44
CA GLU A 89 5.67 16.48 -21.04
C GLU A 89 7.14 16.09 -21.17
N PHE A 90 7.94 16.95 -21.79
CA PHE A 90 9.38 16.72 -21.95
C PHE A 90 10.11 16.57 -20.60
N VAL A 91 9.76 17.37 -19.60
CA VAL A 91 10.40 17.33 -18.27
C VAL A 91 10.04 16.02 -17.54
N ILE A 92 8.77 15.63 -17.61
CA ILE A 92 8.26 14.39 -17.01
C ILE A 92 8.92 13.18 -17.67
N GLU A 93 8.96 13.14 -19.01
CA GLU A 93 9.60 12.08 -19.77
C GLU A 93 11.07 11.91 -19.39
N GLU A 94 11.81 13.02 -19.28
CA GLU A 94 13.22 12.99 -18.90
C GLU A 94 13.42 12.52 -17.45
N ILE A 95 12.56 12.95 -16.50
CA ILE A 95 12.61 12.47 -15.11
C ILE A 95 12.35 10.96 -15.04
N ILE A 96 11.33 10.47 -15.76
CA ILE A 96 10.99 9.04 -15.83
C ILE A 96 12.16 8.25 -16.43
N LYS A 97 12.70 8.71 -17.56
CA LYS A 97 13.84 8.07 -18.23
C LYS A 97 15.09 8.00 -17.35
N ARG A 98 15.40 9.08 -16.62
CA ARG A 98 16.53 9.10 -15.67
C ARG A 98 16.32 8.13 -14.52
N SER A 99 15.09 8.01 -14.04
CA SER A 99 14.74 7.07 -12.96
C SER A 99 14.90 5.62 -13.43
N ALA A 100 14.47 5.31 -14.66
CA ALA A 100 14.69 4.00 -15.28
C ALA A 100 16.17 3.68 -15.47
N THR A 101 16.95 4.65 -15.98
CA THR A 101 18.40 4.51 -16.15
C THR A 101 19.10 4.25 -14.81
N SER A 102 18.70 4.99 -13.77
CA SER A 102 19.25 4.85 -12.41
C SER A 102 19.00 3.45 -11.85
N MET A 103 17.75 2.99 -11.89
CA MET A 103 17.40 1.66 -11.39
C MET A 103 18.11 0.55 -12.18
N ARG A 104 18.09 0.59 -13.52
CA ARG A 104 18.79 -0.37 -14.40
C ARG A 104 20.28 -0.45 -14.08
N ALA A 105 20.92 0.71 -13.88
CA ALA A 105 22.35 0.78 -13.54
C ALA A 105 22.69 0.20 -12.15
N VAL A 106 21.75 0.24 -11.20
CA VAL A 106 21.92 -0.44 -9.91
C VAL A 106 21.70 -1.94 -10.05
N ILE A 107 20.64 -2.37 -10.76
CA ILE A 107 20.34 -3.78 -10.99
C ILE A 107 21.51 -4.47 -11.70
N ALA A 108 22.10 -3.84 -12.72
CA ALA A 108 23.24 -4.37 -13.47
C ALA A 108 24.51 -4.64 -12.64
N LYS A 109 24.57 -4.14 -11.39
CA LYS A 109 25.68 -4.42 -10.45
C LYS A 109 25.41 -5.64 -9.57
N LEU A 110 24.18 -6.13 -9.55
CA LEU A 110 23.82 -7.35 -8.85
C LEU A 110 24.31 -8.56 -9.65
N PRO A 111 24.75 -9.65 -9.00
CA PRO A 111 25.04 -10.90 -9.71
C PRO A 111 23.76 -11.45 -10.34
N ASP A 112 23.82 -11.81 -11.62
CA ASP A 112 22.77 -12.60 -12.27
C ASP A 112 22.53 -13.90 -11.52
N GLY A 113 21.27 -14.25 -11.29
CA GLY A 113 20.94 -15.43 -10.52
C GLY A 113 19.47 -15.51 -10.14
N VAL A 114 19.15 -16.62 -9.47
CA VAL A 114 17.83 -16.90 -8.92
C VAL A 114 17.96 -17.04 -7.42
N TYR A 115 17.27 -16.18 -6.69
CA TYR A 115 17.32 -16.12 -5.23
C TYR A 115 15.93 -16.37 -4.67
N SER A 116 15.81 -17.12 -3.59
CA SER A 116 14.51 -17.46 -3.02
C SER A 116 14.53 -17.36 -1.50
N ASP A 117 13.36 -17.08 -0.96
CA ASP A 117 13.06 -17.14 0.46
C ASP A 117 11.64 -17.65 0.69
N GLU A 118 11.45 -18.26 1.85
CA GLU A 118 10.17 -18.82 2.29
C GLU A 118 10.07 -18.75 3.81
N PHE A 119 8.90 -18.33 4.29
CA PHE A 119 8.57 -18.38 5.71
C PHE A 119 7.08 -18.60 5.92
N TRP A 120 6.73 -18.95 7.15
CA TRP A 120 5.36 -19.13 7.58
C TRP A 120 4.88 -17.91 8.36
N VAL A 121 3.60 -17.62 8.20
CA VAL A 121 2.89 -16.57 8.92
C VAL A 121 1.64 -17.16 9.55
N ASP A 122 1.15 -16.49 10.59
CA ASP A 122 -0.10 -16.88 11.21
C ASP A 122 -1.24 -16.71 10.20
N GLY A 123 -1.95 -17.79 9.92
CA GLY A 123 -3.27 -17.71 9.34
C GLY A 123 -4.35 -17.66 10.41
N TYR A 124 -5.57 -18.00 10.03
CA TYR A 124 -6.70 -18.11 10.96
C TYR A 124 -6.86 -19.54 11.46
N ASP A 125 -7.04 -20.47 10.52
CA ASP A 125 -7.30 -21.87 10.82
C ASP A 125 -5.97 -22.67 10.85
N GLU A 126 -5.00 -22.29 10.02
CA GLU A 126 -3.70 -22.93 9.86
C GLU A 126 -2.62 -21.91 9.42
N PRO A 127 -1.32 -22.19 9.65
CA PRO A 127 -0.24 -21.35 9.15
C PRO A 127 -0.28 -21.21 7.61
N LEU A 128 0.12 -20.04 7.11
CA LEU A 128 0.20 -19.74 5.68
C LEU A 128 1.66 -19.58 5.26
N THR A 129 1.96 -19.97 4.02
CA THR A 129 3.30 -19.84 3.44
C THR A 129 3.37 -18.61 2.55
N ILE A 130 4.40 -17.78 2.76
CA ILE A 130 4.82 -16.75 1.81
C ILE A 130 6.10 -17.25 1.15
N ARG A 131 6.08 -17.38 -0.18
CA ARG A 131 7.26 -17.77 -0.97
C ARG A 131 7.57 -16.67 -1.98
N CYS A 132 8.83 -16.30 -2.07
CA CYS A 132 9.31 -15.34 -3.06
C CYS A 132 10.53 -15.89 -3.79
N THR A 133 10.55 -15.74 -5.12
CA THR A 133 11.71 -15.97 -5.96
C THR A 133 12.04 -14.69 -6.72
N VAL A 134 13.26 -14.19 -6.57
CA VAL A 134 13.78 -13.02 -7.26
C VAL A 134 14.81 -13.47 -8.28
N THR A 135 14.53 -13.25 -9.56
CA THR A 135 15.46 -13.51 -10.66
C THR A 135 16.10 -12.21 -11.12
N VAL A 136 17.41 -12.11 -11.03
CA VAL A 136 18.21 -11.00 -11.57
C VAL A 136 18.81 -11.45 -12.90
N LYS A 137 18.59 -10.68 -13.96
CA LYS A 137 19.18 -10.94 -15.28
C LYS A 137 19.54 -9.65 -16.00
N GLY A 138 20.83 -9.37 -16.09
CA GLY A 138 21.37 -8.12 -16.61
C GLY A 138 20.86 -6.94 -15.80
N GLU A 139 20.02 -6.12 -16.43
CA GLU A 139 19.45 -4.91 -15.84
C GLU A 139 17.97 -5.05 -15.43
N ASN A 140 17.43 -6.28 -15.37
CA ASN A 140 16.03 -6.53 -15.02
C ASN A 140 15.90 -7.45 -13.79
N ILE A 141 14.82 -7.27 -13.04
CA ILE A 141 14.43 -8.11 -11.90
C ILE A 141 13.01 -8.65 -12.12
N ASP A 142 12.85 -9.96 -11.93
CA ASP A 142 11.55 -10.63 -11.89
C ASP A 142 11.28 -11.17 -10.48
N VAL A 143 10.18 -10.72 -9.86
CA VAL A 143 9.71 -11.17 -8.55
C VAL A 143 8.51 -12.09 -8.75
N ASP A 144 8.64 -13.34 -8.30
CA ASP A 144 7.64 -14.37 -8.44
C ASP A 144 7.21 -14.93 -7.08
N PHE A 145 5.92 -14.80 -6.77
CA PHE A 145 5.32 -15.32 -5.53
C PHE A 145 4.67 -16.70 -5.69
N SER A 146 4.98 -17.43 -6.77
CA SER A 146 4.54 -18.81 -6.97
C SER A 146 4.95 -19.70 -5.80
N GLY A 147 4.00 -20.48 -5.28
CA GLY A 147 4.16 -21.31 -4.08
C GLY A 147 3.73 -20.63 -2.78
N THR A 148 3.33 -19.35 -2.82
CA THR A 148 2.55 -18.72 -1.74
C THR A 148 1.20 -19.44 -1.60
N SER A 149 0.71 -19.58 -0.35
CA SER A 149 -0.57 -20.22 -0.05
C SER A 149 -1.74 -19.64 -0.85
N ASP A 150 -2.76 -20.47 -1.07
CA ASP A 150 -4.02 -20.06 -1.70
C ASP A 150 -4.72 -18.95 -0.89
N GLN A 151 -5.55 -18.16 -1.57
CA GLN A 151 -6.43 -17.21 -0.90
C GLN A 151 -7.38 -17.95 0.06
N ILE A 152 -7.70 -17.33 1.19
CA ILE A 152 -8.52 -17.93 2.24
C ILE A 152 -9.86 -17.21 2.42
N LYS A 153 -10.79 -17.85 3.12
CA LYS A 153 -12.14 -17.34 3.45
C LYS A 153 -12.18 -16.23 4.52
N TYR A 154 -11.06 -15.59 4.84
CA TYR A 154 -10.91 -14.57 5.89
C TYR A 154 -10.25 -13.32 5.30
N PRO A 155 -10.50 -12.11 5.85
CA PRO A 155 -10.23 -10.83 5.19
C PRO A 155 -8.76 -10.40 5.23
N ILE A 156 -7.82 -11.34 5.09
CA ILE A 156 -6.38 -11.04 5.04
C ILE A 156 -5.78 -11.24 3.65
N ASN A 157 -6.60 -11.59 2.66
CA ASN A 157 -6.13 -11.74 1.29
C ASN A 157 -5.69 -10.40 0.70
N CYS A 158 -4.76 -10.46 -0.24
CA CYS A 158 -4.17 -9.30 -0.87
C CYS A 158 -4.38 -9.33 -2.39
N VAL A 159 -4.71 -8.17 -2.94
CA VAL A 159 -4.88 -7.95 -4.38
C VAL A 159 -3.53 -7.68 -5.05
N MET A 160 -3.37 -8.10 -6.31
CA MET A 160 -2.08 -8.04 -7.01
C MET A 160 -1.47 -6.64 -7.09
N ASN A 161 -2.28 -5.59 -7.19
CA ASN A 161 -1.77 -4.21 -7.22
C ASN A 161 -1.08 -3.81 -5.91
N TYR A 162 -1.57 -4.31 -4.77
CA TYR A 162 -0.94 -4.08 -3.46
C TYR A 162 0.35 -4.88 -3.32
N THR A 163 0.34 -6.15 -3.76
CA THR A 163 1.54 -7.01 -3.82
C THR A 163 2.63 -6.39 -4.71
N TYR A 164 2.25 -5.90 -5.89
CA TYR A 164 3.14 -5.16 -6.78
C TYR A 164 3.72 -3.92 -6.10
N ALA A 165 2.87 -3.08 -5.48
CA ALA A 165 3.30 -1.85 -4.83
C ALA A 165 4.33 -2.11 -3.71
N TYR A 166 4.08 -3.09 -2.85
CA TYR A 166 4.99 -3.43 -1.75
C TYR A 166 6.26 -4.15 -2.22
N SER A 167 6.20 -4.86 -3.35
CA SER A 167 7.39 -5.42 -3.99
C SER A 167 8.29 -4.33 -4.57
N CYS A 168 7.69 -3.36 -5.27
CA CYS A 168 8.36 -2.18 -5.78
C CYS A 168 8.95 -1.32 -4.66
N PHE A 169 8.21 -1.12 -3.56
CA PHE A 169 8.71 -0.44 -2.36
C PHE A 169 9.99 -1.11 -1.84
N ALA A 170 9.98 -2.43 -1.66
CA ALA A 170 11.12 -3.19 -1.16
C ALA A 170 12.36 -2.98 -2.03
N LEU A 171 12.21 -3.18 -3.35
CA LEU A 171 13.30 -2.99 -4.31
C LEU A 171 13.79 -1.55 -4.35
N LYS A 172 12.89 -0.56 -4.29
CA LYS A 172 13.26 0.86 -4.27
C LYS A 172 14.08 1.21 -3.03
N CYS A 173 13.64 0.79 -1.85
CA CYS A 173 14.35 1.03 -0.60
C CYS A 173 15.73 0.36 -0.59
N LEU A 174 15.84 -0.85 -1.14
CA LEU A 174 17.06 -1.64 -1.09
C LEU A 174 18.09 -1.23 -2.15
N LEU A 175 17.64 -0.91 -3.36
CA LEU A 175 18.52 -0.72 -4.52
C LEU A 175 18.79 0.76 -4.78
N ASP A 176 17.75 1.58 -4.88
CA ASP A 176 17.88 2.96 -5.32
C ASP A 176 17.00 3.90 -4.49
N PRO A 177 17.25 4.08 -3.18
CA PRO A 177 16.34 4.85 -2.31
C PRO A 177 16.28 6.34 -2.64
N ASN A 178 17.33 6.89 -3.27
CA ASN A 178 17.46 8.33 -3.49
C ASN A 178 16.91 8.82 -4.84
N ALA A 179 16.75 7.94 -5.83
CA ALA A 179 16.16 8.34 -7.10
C ALA A 179 14.69 8.76 -6.95
N PRO A 180 14.13 9.57 -7.87
CA PRO A 180 12.72 9.90 -7.87
C PRO A 180 11.81 8.65 -7.91
N ASN A 181 10.74 8.65 -7.11
CA ASN A 181 9.76 7.57 -7.10
C ASN A 181 8.70 7.77 -8.20
N ASN A 182 8.86 7.08 -9.33
CA ASN A 182 7.95 7.14 -10.48
C ASN A 182 7.99 5.84 -11.29
N SER A 183 7.15 5.72 -12.32
CA SER A 183 7.03 4.53 -13.17
C SER A 183 8.36 4.08 -13.79
N GLY A 184 9.28 5.00 -14.08
CA GLY A 184 10.60 4.65 -14.64
C GLY A 184 11.42 3.81 -13.67
N SER A 185 11.37 4.10 -12.36
CA SER A 185 12.06 3.30 -11.33
C SER A 185 11.60 1.84 -11.29
N PHE A 186 10.44 1.52 -11.85
CA PHE A 186 9.85 0.18 -11.82
C PHE A 186 9.76 -0.46 -13.20
N GLU A 187 10.13 0.25 -14.27
CA GLU A 187 10.20 -0.28 -15.63
C GLU A 187 11.05 -1.56 -15.75
N PRO A 188 12.22 -1.70 -15.08
CA PRO A 188 13.00 -2.95 -15.13
C PRO A 188 12.51 -4.04 -14.17
N VAL A 189 11.37 -3.85 -13.50
CA VAL A 189 10.86 -4.76 -12.46
C VAL A 189 9.56 -5.39 -12.94
N THR A 190 9.51 -6.73 -12.95
CA THR A 190 8.27 -7.48 -13.09
C THR A 190 7.90 -8.14 -11.76
N VAL A 191 6.61 -8.17 -11.44
CA VAL A 191 6.09 -8.84 -10.24
C VAL A 191 4.92 -9.71 -10.65
N ARG A 192 4.91 -10.97 -10.23
CA ARG A 192 3.82 -11.91 -10.49
C ARG A 192 3.50 -12.76 -9.27
N ALA A 193 2.25 -13.18 -9.18
CA ALA A 193 1.75 -14.12 -8.20
C ALA A 193 0.61 -14.93 -8.86
N PRO A 194 0.46 -16.23 -8.57
CA PRO A 194 -0.63 -17.03 -9.13
C PRO A 194 -1.99 -16.42 -8.82
N GLU A 195 -2.87 -16.31 -9.82
CA GLU A 195 -4.25 -15.89 -9.60
C GLU A 195 -4.93 -16.86 -8.61
N GLY A 196 -5.59 -16.31 -7.60
CA GLY A 196 -6.22 -17.09 -6.56
C GLY A 196 -5.33 -17.37 -5.34
N CYS A 197 -4.08 -16.87 -5.31
CA CYS A 197 -3.24 -16.99 -4.12
C CYS A 197 -3.47 -15.84 -3.12
N LEU A 198 -2.95 -15.99 -1.90
CA LEU A 198 -3.04 -15.00 -0.82
C LEU A 198 -2.56 -13.60 -1.24
N LEU A 199 -1.61 -13.52 -2.18
CA LEU A 199 -1.02 -12.28 -2.69
C LEU A 199 -1.56 -11.86 -4.08
N ASN A 200 -2.52 -12.59 -4.66
CA ASN A 200 -3.23 -12.21 -5.88
C ASN A 200 -4.65 -12.79 -5.84
N ALA A 201 -5.42 -12.28 -4.88
CA ALA A 201 -6.76 -12.74 -4.61
C ALA A 201 -7.74 -12.35 -5.71
N THR A 202 -8.65 -13.26 -6.02
CA THR A 202 -9.76 -13.04 -6.95
C THR A 202 -11.04 -12.74 -6.19
N ARG A 203 -11.83 -11.81 -6.73
CA ARG A 203 -13.17 -11.52 -6.23
C ARG A 203 -14.04 -12.79 -6.32
N PRO A 204 -14.81 -13.16 -5.28
CA PRO A 204 -15.23 -12.32 -4.16
C PRO A 204 -14.44 -12.48 -2.86
N ALA A 205 -13.18 -12.94 -2.89
CA ALA A 205 -12.40 -13.06 -1.67
C ALA A 205 -12.34 -11.74 -0.87
N PRO A 206 -12.42 -11.82 0.47
CA PRO A 206 -12.34 -10.65 1.34
C PRO A 206 -10.89 -10.15 1.46
N VAL A 207 -10.66 -8.84 1.36
CA VAL A 207 -9.35 -8.17 1.25
C VAL A 207 -9.20 -6.93 2.15
N TRP A 208 -10.10 -6.72 3.10
CA TRP A 208 -10.13 -5.55 3.97
C TRP A 208 -8.83 -5.41 4.79
N GLY A 209 -8.41 -6.49 5.44
CA GLY A 209 -7.16 -6.63 6.18
C GLY A 209 -5.96 -7.01 5.31
N ARG A 210 -5.95 -6.72 4.01
CA ARG A 210 -4.86 -7.09 3.07
C ARG A 210 -3.46 -6.72 3.53
N HIS A 211 -3.30 -5.68 4.35
CA HIS A 211 -2.00 -5.27 4.90
C HIS A 211 -1.37 -6.36 5.76
N LEU A 212 -2.19 -7.18 6.43
CA LEU A 212 -1.72 -8.29 7.26
C LEU A 212 -0.95 -9.34 6.46
N SER A 213 -1.27 -9.53 5.17
CA SER A 213 -0.51 -10.44 4.28
C SER A 213 0.44 -9.68 3.34
N GLY A 214 0.00 -8.55 2.78
CA GLY A 214 0.76 -7.81 1.78
C GLY A 214 2.04 -7.16 2.33
N HIS A 215 2.10 -6.86 3.63
CA HIS A 215 3.32 -6.39 4.29
C HIS A 215 4.42 -7.46 4.38
N TYR A 216 4.14 -8.72 4.05
CA TYR A 216 5.15 -9.77 3.96
C TYR A 216 5.90 -9.79 2.61
N ALA A 217 5.47 -9.03 1.60
CA ALA A 217 6.20 -8.95 0.34
C ALA A 217 7.61 -8.34 0.50
N PRO A 218 7.82 -7.21 1.22
CA PRO A 218 9.15 -6.67 1.46
C PRO A 218 10.10 -7.63 2.20
N PRO A 219 9.74 -8.22 3.36
CA PRO A 219 10.66 -9.15 4.03
C PRO A 219 10.97 -10.39 3.18
N ALA A 220 10.04 -10.90 2.36
CA ALA A 220 10.33 -12.02 1.46
C ALA A 220 11.36 -11.66 0.37
N ILE A 221 11.26 -10.46 -0.22
CA ILE A 221 12.23 -9.96 -1.21
C ILE A 221 13.59 -9.70 -0.54
N PHE A 222 13.58 -9.13 0.66
CA PHE A 222 14.78 -8.88 1.46
C PHE A 222 15.49 -10.19 1.81
N GLY A 223 14.75 -11.20 2.27
CA GLY A 223 15.27 -12.53 2.55
C GLY A 223 15.89 -13.17 1.32
N ALA A 224 15.21 -13.10 0.16
CA ALA A 224 15.74 -13.63 -1.10
C ALA A 224 17.05 -12.95 -1.49
N LEU A 225 17.13 -11.62 -1.41
CA LEU A 225 18.31 -10.85 -1.82
C LEU A 225 19.42 -10.77 -0.75
N SER A 226 19.17 -11.22 0.47
CA SER A 226 20.10 -11.10 1.62
C SER A 226 21.50 -11.67 1.33
N LYS A 227 21.58 -12.76 0.56
CA LYS A 227 22.86 -13.44 0.23
C LYS A 227 23.73 -12.66 -0.75
N VAL A 228 23.14 -11.83 -1.60
CA VAL A 228 23.85 -11.06 -2.63
C VAL A 228 23.98 -9.57 -2.32
N LEU A 229 23.26 -9.10 -1.31
CA LEU A 229 23.38 -7.75 -0.77
C LEU A 229 23.71 -7.78 0.74
N PRO A 230 24.78 -8.47 1.16
CA PRO A 230 25.16 -8.52 2.57
C PRO A 230 25.44 -7.10 3.07
N GLY A 231 24.92 -6.79 4.26
CA GLY A 231 25.12 -5.49 4.88
C GLY A 231 24.24 -4.35 4.32
N ARG A 232 23.22 -4.65 3.49
CA ARG A 232 22.19 -3.68 3.07
C ARG A 232 20.78 -4.03 3.50
N VAL A 233 20.52 -5.32 3.71
CA VAL A 233 19.21 -5.83 4.10
C VAL A 233 19.02 -5.70 5.62
N ILE A 234 17.85 -5.22 6.03
CA ILE A 234 17.44 -5.23 7.44
C ILE A 234 16.99 -6.64 7.84
N ALA A 235 17.12 -6.99 9.12
CA ALA A 235 16.51 -8.19 9.65
C ALA A 235 14.97 -8.11 9.54
N GLU A 236 14.34 -9.27 9.53
CA GLU A 236 12.88 -9.42 9.52
C GLU A 236 12.28 -8.96 10.87
N SER A 237 11.04 -8.47 10.87
CA SER A 237 10.34 -7.98 12.08
C SER A 237 8.85 -8.31 12.11
N GLY A 238 8.41 -9.31 11.35
CA GLY A 238 7.01 -9.64 11.10
C GLY A 238 6.26 -8.55 10.32
N SER A 239 4.93 -8.57 10.47
CA SER A 239 4.05 -7.45 10.12
C SER A 239 3.77 -6.65 11.40
N PRO A 240 4.47 -5.54 11.64
CA PRO A 240 4.45 -4.83 12.92
C PRO A 240 3.33 -3.79 13.00
N LEU A 241 2.37 -3.78 12.06
CA LEU A 241 1.21 -2.89 12.07
C LEU A 241 -0.05 -3.69 12.40
N TRP A 242 -0.58 -3.44 13.59
CA TRP A 242 -1.74 -4.12 14.15
C TRP A 242 -2.83 -3.09 14.40
N ASN A 243 -4.07 -3.41 14.03
CA ASN A 243 -5.18 -2.48 14.15
C ASN A 243 -6.22 -3.03 15.12
N VAL A 244 -6.69 -2.19 16.02
CA VAL A 244 -7.84 -2.48 16.88
C VAL A 244 -9.02 -1.66 16.40
N TYR A 245 -10.13 -2.33 16.09
CA TYR A 245 -11.36 -1.70 15.66
C TYR A 245 -12.37 -1.63 16.81
N PHE A 246 -12.83 -0.43 17.09
CA PHE A 246 -13.87 -0.13 18.07
C PHE A 246 -15.15 0.22 17.32
N LYS A 247 -16.25 -0.39 17.73
CA LYS A 247 -17.59 -0.01 17.26
C LYS A 247 -18.54 0.00 18.44
N GLY A 248 -19.47 0.95 18.44
CA GLY A 248 -20.41 1.07 19.54
C GLY A 248 -21.36 2.25 19.34
N LEU A 249 -21.92 2.69 20.47
CA LEU A 249 -22.73 3.89 20.56
C LEU A 249 -21.95 4.92 21.37
N GLN A 250 -22.07 6.18 20.97
CA GLN A 250 -21.57 7.33 21.71
C GLN A 250 -22.21 7.39 23.11
N PRO A 251 -21.70 8.21 24.05
CA PRO A 251 -22.25 8.34 25.39
C PRO A 251 -23.75 8.73 25.44
N ASP A 252 -24.28 9.29 24.36
CA ASP A 252 -25.72 9.59 24.21
C ASP A 252 -26.60 8.33 24.09
N GLY A 253 -26.00 7.16 23.84
CA GLY A 253 -26.68 5.88 23.69
C GLY A 253 -27.45 5.72 22.37
N THR A 254 -27.27 6.61 21.40
CA THR A 254 -28.02 6.58 20.13
C THR A 254 -27.16 6.74 18.89
N THR A 255 -26.07 7.50 18.97
CA THR A 255 -25.23 7.80 17.81
C THR A 255 -24.19 6.69 17.63
N PRO A 256 -24.15 5.97 16.49
CA PRO A 256 -23.13 4.96 16.25
C PRO A 256 -21.76 5.59 16.03
N PHE A 257 -20.70 4.88 16.39
CA PHE A 257 -19.33 5.26 16.05
C PHE A 257 -18.52 4.06 15.57
N VAL A 258 -17.49 4.34 14.77
CA VAL A 258 -16.42 3.39 14.44
C VAL A 258 -15.09 4.10 14.57
N LYS A 259 -14.15 3.52 15.32
CA LYS A 259 -12.79 4.08 15.44
C LYS A 259 -11.75 2.99 15.27
N MET A 260 -10.60 3.36 14.72
CA MET A 260 -9.47 2.47 14.49
C MET A 260 -8.25 2.98 15.24
N PHE A 261 -7.60 2.09 15.97
CA PHE A 261 -6.37 2.38 16.68
C PHE A 261 -5.21 1.58 16.09
N PHE A 262 -4.15 2.28 15.69
CA PHE A 262 -2.95 1.67 15.10
C PHE A 262 -1.90 1.40 16.18
N MET A 263 -1.44 0.16 16.25
CA MET A 263 -0.30 -0.28 17.06
C MET A 263 0.88 -0.59 16.15
N ASN A 264 2.03 0.01 16.45
CA ASN A 264 3.24 -0.10 15.64
C ASN A 264 4.36 -0.78 16.43
N GLY A 265 5.03 -1.76 15.82
CA GLY A 265 6.10 -2.55 16.44
C GLY A 265 7.52 -2.05 16.15
N GLY A 266 7.76 -1.34 15.05
CA GLY A 266 9.10 -1.00 14.57
C GLY A 266 9.52 -1.78 13.34
N HIS A 267 10.81 -1.76 13.01
CA HIS A 267 11.39 -2.62 11.98
C HIS A 267 12.64 -3.35 12.49
N GLY A 268 13.07 -4.38 11.77
CA GLY A 268 14.19 -5.21 12.22
C GLY A 268 15.54 -4.50 12.21
N ALA A 269 16.52 -5.12 12.87
CA ALA A 269 17.87 -4.60 13.02
C ALA A 269 18.50 -4.26 11.66
N ARG A 270 19.21 -3.14 11.60
CA ARG A 270 19.94 -2.69 10.42
C ARG A 270 21.35 -3.28 10.43
N PRO A 271 22.00 -3.35 9.26
CA PRO A 271 23.41 -3.74 9.16
C PRO A 271 24.36 -2.97 10.07
N ASN A 272 23.99 -1.75 10.45
CA ASN A 272 24.80 -0.83 11.25
C ASN A 272 24.21 -0.52 12.64
N GLY A 273 23.22 -1.28 13.12
CA GLY A 273 22.70 -1.14 14.48
C GLY A 273 21.24 -1.55 14.62
N ASP A 274 20.69 -1.30 15.80
CA ASP A 274 19.32 -1.73 16.13
C ASP A 274 18.27 -1.07 15.23
N GLY A 275 17.16 -1.79 15.10
CA GLY A 275 15.95 -1.30 14.46
C GLY A 275 15.18 -0.40 15.42
N PRO A 276 14.68 0.77 14.97
CA PRO A 276 13.82 1.62 15.78
C PRO A 276 12.51 0.89 16.10
N GLY A 277 12.15 0.88 17.38
CA GLY A 277 10.85 0.43 17.85
C GLY A 277 9.74 1.43 17.53
N CYS A 278 8.49 0.98 17.65
CA CYS A 278 7.29 1.82 17.53
C CYS A 278 7.11 2.55 16.19
N LEU A 279 7.84 2.16 15.15
CA LEU A 279 7.63 2.64 13.78
C LEU A 279 6.65 1.74 13.02
N SER A 280 5.87 2.37 12.17
CA SER A 280 4.91 1.69 11.31
C SER A 280 5.59 1.17 10.05
N PHE A 281 6.36 0.09 10.13
CA PHE A 281 6.97 -0.53 8.95
C PHE A 281 6.04 -1.59 8.34
N PRO A 282 6.04 -1.84 7.01
CA PRO A 282 6.61 -1.04 5.92
C PRO A 282 5.75 0.17 5.49
N SER A 283 4.86 0.64 6.37
CA SER A 283 3.95 1.76 6.07
C SER A 283 4.53 3.11 6.51
N ASN A 284 3.71 4.16 6.59
CA ASN A 284 4.12 5.46 7.11
C ASN A 284 2.97 6.09 7.93
N VAL A 285 2.47 5.34 8.91
CA VAL A 285 1.37 5.77 9.79
C VAL A 285 1.89 6.07 11.19
N ALA A 286 1.48 7.20 11.76
CA ALA A 286 1.74 7.51 13.16
C ALA A 286 0.57 7.06 14.05
N ASN A 287 0.85 6.72 15.31
CA ASN A 287 -0.19 6.48 16.29
C ASN A 287 -0.91 7.80 16.63
N GLN A 288 -2.20 7.71 16.96
CA GLN A 288 -2.95 8.86 17.48
C GLN A 288 -2.63 9.04 18.98
N PRO A 289 -2.51 10.29 19.48
CA PRO A 289 -2.42 10.55 20.92
C PRO A 289 -3.64 9.99 21.65
N ILE A 290 -3.43 9.37 22.81
CA ILE A 290 -4.53 8.74 23.57
C ILE A 290 -5.59 9.76 23.99
N GLU A 291 -5.18 10.98 24.33
CA GLU A 291 -6.06 12.09 24.74
C GLU A 291 -6.98 12.57 23.60
N LEU A 292 -6.59 12.33 22.34
CA LEU A 292 -7.43 12.63 21.17
C LEU A 292 -8.34 11.44 20.82
N PHE A 293 -7.92 10.23 21.20
CA PHE A 293 -8.64 9.00 20.91
C PHE A 293 -9.78 8.74 21.91
N GLU A 294 -9.57 9.07 23.19
CA GLU A 294 -10.60 9.05 24.26
C GLU A 294 -11.67 10.13 24.09
#